data_AF-A0A960Q7Q6-F1
#
_entry.id   AF-A0A960Q7Q6-F1
#
_cell.length_a   1.000
_cell.length_b   1.000
_cell.length_c   1.000
_cell.angle_alpha   90.00
_cell.angle_beta   90.00
_cell.angle_gamma   90.00
#
_symmetry.space_group_name_H-M   'P 1'
#
loop_
_entity.id
_entity.type
_entity.pdbx_description
1 polymer ?
#
loop_
_entity_poly.entity_id
_entity_poly.type
_entity_poly.pdbx_seq_one_letter_code
_entity_poly.pdbx_strand_id
1 'polypeptide(L)'
;QLNGQDMTALAMIQKLNEGVKQTGFGWLDLIETRTNGLKSRGIYHTPAGSLLYFARAALNKCWFPKPTLDVLDQMGQKVGTLLYQGVWQHPIQVAYEAAAKSLYQNTKGTIQIKIVGAQPFIQSRVATPNLFSDKLGGFSHMQEWPSQFSEALVFFQHLQHHSQPPVAQSLGVSL
;
A
#
# COMPACT_ATOMS: atom_id res chain seq x y z
N GLN A 1 3.67 -0.86 19.98
CA GLN A 1 4.15 0.32 20.74
C GLN A 1 3.63 1.60 20.11
N LEU A 2 3.40 2.62 20.93
CA LEU A 2 3.19 4.00 20.49
C LEU A 2 4.12 4.88 21.33
N ASN A 3 4.98 5.66 20.68
CA ASN A 3 6.01 6.49 21.34
C ASN A 3 6.89 5.70 22.34
N GLY A 4 7.28 4.48 21.96
CA GLY A 4 8.11 3.59 22.80
C GLY A 4 7.38 2.88 23.93
N GLN A 5 6.09 3.14 24.14
CA GLN A 5 5.29 2.49 25.19
C GLN A 5 4.50 1.31 24.63
N ASP A 6 4.60 0.15 25.29
CA ASP A 6 3.73 -0.99 25.04
C ASP A 6 2.31 -0.71 25.54
N MET A 7 1.31 -1.15 24.77
CA MET A 7 -0.10 -0.96 25.09
C MET A 7 -0.96 -1.92 24.27
N THR A 8 -2.20 -2.15 24.74
CA THR A 8 -3.19 -2.93 24.02
C THR A 8 -3.64 -2.22 22.74
N ALA A 9 -4.21 -2.98 21.79
CA ALA A 9 -4.73 -2.42 20.55
C ALA A 9 -5.81 -1.35 20.82
N LEU A 10 -6.70 -1.59 21.78
CA LEU A 10 -7.74 -0.65 22.17
C LEU A 10 -7.14 0.67 22.71
N ALA A 11 -6.20 0.57 23.65
CA ALA A 11 -5.54 1.75 24.23
C ALA A 11 -4.76 2.54 23.17
N MET A 12 -4.13 1.86 22.22
CA MET A 12 -3.46 2.51 21.09
C MET A 12 -4.45 3.30 20.23
N ILE A 13 -5.57 2.69 19.83
CA ILE A 13 -6.59 3.35 19.01
C ILE A 13 -7.14 4.57 19.74
N GLN A 14 -7.44 4.47 21.03
CA GLN A 14 -7.92 5.58 21.84
C GLN A 14 -6.92 6.74 21.89
N LYS A 15 -5.65 6.45 22.23
CA LYS A 15 -4.59 7.46 22.26
C LYS A 15 -4.35 8.12 20.89
N LEU A 16 -4.40 7.35 19.81
CA LEU A 16 -4.27 7.89 18.46
C LEU A 16 -5.46 8.76 18.08
N ASN A 17 -6.68 8.35 18.41
CA ASN A 17 -7.86 9.17 18.18
C ASN A 17 -7.77 10.49 18.94
N GLU A 18 -7.39 10.47 20.22
CA GLU A 18 -7.21 11.67 21.04
C GLU A 18 -6.15 12.61 20.46
N GLY A 19 -4.97 12.08 20.11
CA GLY A 19 -3.86 12.89 19.60
C GLY A 19 -4.11 13.50 18.22
N VAL A 20 -4.99 12.91 17.41
CA VAL A 20 -5.23 13.31 16.02
C VAL A 20 -6.56 14.05 15.83
N LYS A 21 -7.47 13.98 16.81
CA LYS A 21 -8.82 14.58 16.71
C LYS A 21 -8.80 16.07 16.35
N GLN A 22 -7.86 16.84 16.91
CA GLN A 22 -7.79 18.29 16.71
C GLN A 22 -7.20 18.70 15.35
N THR A 23 -6.57 17.77 14.61
CA THR A 23 -5.90 18.11 13.35
C THR A 23 -6.85 18.07 12.14
N GLY A 24 -8.04 17.50 12.29
CA GLY A 24 -8.97 17.27 11.18
C GLY A 24 -8.53 16.14 10.24
N PHE A 25 -7.53 15.33 10.62
CA PHE A 25 -7.13 14.17 9.84
C PHE A 25 -8.15 13.02 9.96
N GLY A 26 -8.28 12.25 8.88
CA GLY A 26 -9.11 11.03 8.84
C GLY A 26 -10.61 11.26 8.56
N TRP A 27 -11.00 12.44 8.08
CA TRP A 27 -12.34 12.65 7.54
C TRP A 27 -12.46 12.09 6.12
N LEU A 28 -13.61 11.51 5.82
CA LEU A 28 -13.93 10.92 4.53
C LEU A 28 -15.40 11.18 4.19
N ASP A 29 -15.66 11.80 3.04
CA ASP A 29 -17.00 12.00 2.48
C ASP A 29 -17.06 11.24 1.15
N LEU A 30 -17.96 10.26 1.06
CA LEU A 30 -18.08 9.41 -0.12
C LEU A 30 -19.52 9.02 -0.42
N ILE A 31 -19.76 8.69 -1.68
CA ILE A 31 -20.96 8.00 -2.12
C ILE A 31 -20.58 6.53 -2.34
N GLU A 32 -21.12 5.64 -1.52
CA GLU A 32 -20.91 4.19 -1.59
C GLU A 32 -22.10 3.49 -2.26
N THR A 33 -21.83 2.32 -2.82
CA THR A 33 -22.85 1.38 -3.31
C THR A 33 -23.02 0.28 -2.26
N ARG A 34 -24.22 0.18 -1.70
CA ARG A 34 -24.58 -0.83 -0.70
C ARG A 34 -24.69 -2.21 -1.32
N THR A 35 -24.69 -3.23 -0.47
CA THR A 35 -24.84 -4.64 -0.87
C THR A 35 -26.13 -4.92 -1.64
N ASN A 36 -27.19 -4.13 -1.37
CA ASN A 36 -28.45 -4.18 -2.12
C ASN A 36 -28.43 -3.37 -3.43
N GLY A 37 -27.29 -2.83 -3.85
CA GLY A 37 -27.10 -2.06 -5.09
C GLY A 37 -27.48 -0.58 -4.99
N LEU A 38 -28.09 -0.13 -3.88
CA LEU A 38 -28.48 1.27 -3.71
C LEU A 38 -27.28 2.15 -3.33
N LYS A 39 -27.28 3.40 -3.78
CA LYS A 39 -26.27 4.39 -3.41
C LYS A 39 -26.61 5.10 -2.10
N SER A 40 -25.59 5.43 -1.33
CA SER A 40 -25.71 6.21 -0.09
C SER A 40 -24.52 7.15 0.05
N ARG A 41 -24.76 8.38 0.53
CA ARG A 41 -23.66 9.27 0.97
C ARG A 41 -23.37 9.01 2.44
N GLY A 42 -22.09 8.84 2.77
CA GLY A 42 -21.62 8.66 4.14
C GLY A 42 -20.49 9.62 4.44
N ILE A 43 -20.54 10.24 5.62
CA ILE A 43 -19.45 11.04 6.17
C ILE A 43 -18.89 10.29 7.37
N TYR A 44 -17.62 9.93 7.28
CA TYR A 44 -16.93 9.10 8.27
C TYR A 44 -15.72 9.85 8.84
N HIS A 45 -15.44 9.60 10.12
CA HIS A 45 -14.23 10.09 10.78
C HIS A 45 -13.49 8.93 11.43
N THR A 46 -12.32 8.59 10.89
CA THR A 46 -11.53 7.41 11.33
C THR A 46 -10.04 7.76 11.53
N PRO A 47 -9.70 8.69 12.44
CA PRO A 47 -8.34 9.25 12.53
C PRO A 47 -7.27 8.19 12.84
N ALA A 48 -7.46 7.35 13.88
CA ALA A 48 -6.50 6.29 14.18
C ALA A 48 -6.38 5.27 13.04
N GLY A 49 -7.52 4.85 12.46
CA GLY A 49 -7.53 3.88 11.36
C GLY A 49 -6.79 4.39 10.13
N SER A 50 -7.07 5.62 9.72
CA SER A 50 -6.38 6.28 8.60
C SER A 50 -4.89 6.44 8.85
N LEU A 51 -4.48 6.74 10.10
CA LEU A 51 -3.08 6.90 10.44
C LEU A 51 -2.34 5.56 10.44
N LEU A 52 -2.95 4.52 11.01
CA LEU A 52 -2.40 3.16 11.01
C LEU A 52 -2.30 2.60 9.59
N TYR A 53 -3.30 2.86 8.74
CA TYR A 53 -3.27 2.49 7.33
C TYR A 53 -2.11 3.17 6.60
N PHE A 54 -1.97 4.50 6.76
CA PHE A 54 -0.87 5.26 6.18
C PHE A 54 0.50 4.79 6.68
N ALA A 55 0.63 4.55 7.99
CA ALA A 55 1.83 4.04 8.62
C ALA A 55 2.23 2.65 8.08
N ARG A 56 1.26 1.73 7.97
CA ARG A 56 1.47 0.39 7.44
C ARG A 56 1.90 0.43 5.98
N ALA A 57 1.20 1.19 5.14
CA ALA A 57 1.53 1.33 3.72
C ALA A 57 2.96 1.87 3.52
N ALA A 58 3.39 2.82 4.36
CA ALA A 58 4.75 3.35 4.32
C ALA A 58 5.82 2.31 4.71
N LEU A 59 5.55 1.47 5.70
CA LEU A 59 6.48 0.40 6.11
C LEU A 59 6.49 -0.78 5.13
N ASN A 60 5.36 -1.09 4.49
CA ASN A 60 5.28 -2.13 3.46
C ASN A 60 6.28 -1.88 2.33
N LYS A 61 6.45 -0.61 1.93
CA LYS A 61 7.44 -0.20 0.91
C LYS A 61 8.89 -0.47 1.33
N CYS A 62 9.17 -0.61 2.62
CA CYS A 62 10.49 -1.00 3.13
C CYS A 62 10.63 -2.53 3.23
N TRP A 63 9.56 -3.23 3.61
CA TRP A 63 9.59 -4.67 3.88
C TRP A 63 9.54 -5.53 2.61
N PHE A 64 8.80 -5.09 1.60
CA PHE A 64 8.37 -5.98 0.51
C PHE A 64 8.82 -5.50 -0.87
N PRO A 65 9.18 -6.44 -1.76
CA PRO A 65 9.43 -6.12 -3.16
C PRO A 65 8.11 -5.81 -3.88
N LYS A 66 8.21 -5.15 -5.05
CA LYS A 66 7.06 -4.69 -5.82
C LYS A 66 5.98 -5.76 -6.09
N PRO A 67 6.31 -6.99 -6.55
CA PRO A 67 5.28 -7.99 -6.82
C PRO A 67 4.44 -8.34 -5.58
N THR A 68 5.06 -8.35 -4.39
CA THR A 68 4.35 -8.58 -3.13
C THR A 68 3.43 -7.43 -2.78
N LEU A 69 3.86 -6.18 -3.01
CA LEU A 69 3.00 -4.99 -2.81
C LEU A 69 1.78 -5.03 -3.72
N ASP A 70 1.97 -5.36 -5.00
CA ASP A 70 0.88 -5.45 -5.99
C ASP A 70 -0.16 -6.51 -5.58
N VAL A 71 0.28 -7.63 -4.99
CA VAL A 71 -0.62 -8.67 -4.44
C VAL A 71 -1.31 -8.22 -3.17
N LEU A 72 -0.61 -7.55 -2.25
CA LEU A 72 -1.20 -7.03 -1.01
C LEU A 72 -2.31 -6.02 -1.30
N ASP A 73 -2.14 -5.17 -2.30
CA ASP A 73 -3.16 -4.19 -2.71
C ASP A 73 -4.42 -4.89 -3.24
N GLN A 74 -4.26 -5.90 -4.09
CA GLN A 74 -5.38 -6.71 -4.61
C GLN A 74 -6.10 -7.47 -3.48
N MET A 75 -5.33 -8.11 -2.59
CA MET A 75 -5.89 -8.80 -1.42
C MET A 75 -6.65 -7.84 -0.52
N GLY A 76 -6.10 -6.65 -0.24
CA GLY A 76 -6.73 -5.63 0.59
C GLY A 76 -8.10 -5.20 0.04
N GLN A 77 -8.20 -4.97 -1.28
CA GLN A 77 -9.46 -4.64 -1.94
C GLN A 77 -10.50 -5.78 -1.83
N LYS A 78 -10.07 -7.02 -2.04
CA LYS A 78 -10.95 -8.20 -1.92
C LYS A 78 -11.45 -8.39 -0.51
N VAL A 79 -10.57 -8.31 0.49
CA VAL A 79 -10.95 -8.40 1.90
C VAL A 79 -11.91 -7.26 2.26
N GLY A 80 -11.64 -6.02 1.84
CA GLY A 80 -12.53 -4.88 2.07
C GLY A 80 -13.94 -5.12 1.53
N THR A 81 -14.05 -5.68 0.32
CA THR A 81 -15.34 -6.03 -0.30
C THR A 81 -16.07 -7.12 0.48
N LEU A 82 -15.38 -8.20 0.85
CA LEU A 82 -15.98 -9.29 1.63
C LEU A 82 -16.51 -8.80 2.98
N LEU A 83 -15.73 -7.99 3.69
CA LEU A 83 -16.13 -7.43 4.98
C LEU A 83 -17.33 -6.48 4.84
N TYR A 84 -17.35 -5.64 3.80
CA TYR A 84 -18.49 -4.77 3.51
C TYR A 84 -19.77 -5.58 3.21
N GLN A 85 -19.63 -6.75 2.56
CA GLN A 85 -20.72 -7.67 2.28
C GLN A 85 -21.19 -8.50 3.49
N GLY A 86 -20.56 -8.34 4.65
CA GLY A 86 -20.86 -9.14 5.84
C GLY A 86 -20.33 -10.58 5.76
N VAL A 87 -19.43 -10.88 4.83
CA VAL A 87 -18.80 -12.19 4.64
C VAL A 87 -17.66 -12.35 5.67
N TRP A 88 -18.05 -12.44 6.93
CA TRP A 88 -17.16 -12.62 8.08
C TRP A 88 -16.99 -14.11 8.39
N GLN A 89 -15.78 -14.55 8.76
CA GLN A 89 -15.46 -15.96 9.09
C GLN A 89 -15.73 -16.98 7.98
N HIS A 90 -15.96 -16.53 6.75
CA HIS A 90 -16.05 -17.40 5.58
C HIS A 90 -14.66 -17.97 5.24
N PRO A 91 -14.54 -19.20 4.72
CA PRO A 91 -13.25 -19.82 4.39
C PRO A 91 -12.30 -18.94 3.57
N ILE A 92 -12.84 -18.15 2.63
CA ILE A 92 -12.06 -17.22 1.81
C ILE A 92 -11.46 -16.06 2.62
N GLN A 93 -12.18 -15.53 3.61
CA GLN A 93 -11.68 -14.48 4.48
C GLN A 93 -10.57 -15.01 5.37
N VAL A 94 -10.76 -16.22 5.94
CA VAL A 94 -9.75 -16.90 6.75
C VAL A 94 -8.49 -17.19 5.92
N ALA A 95 -8.63 -17.58 4.65
CA ALA A 95 -7.51 -17.79 3.74
C ALA A 95 -6.71 -16.50 3.49
N TYR A 96 -7.37 -15.37 3.26
CA TYR A 96 -6.70 -14.07 3.11
C TYR A 96 -5.98 -13.64 4.40
N GLU A 97 -6.59 -13.87 5.56
CA GLU A 97 -5.96 -13.58 6.85
C GLU A 97 -4.71 -14.42 7.09
N ALA A 98 -4.76 -15.72 6.77
CA ALA A 98 -3.61 -16.61 6.87
C ALA A 98 -2.47 -16.18 5.93
N ALA A 99 -2.80 -15.82 4.68
CA ALA A 99 -1.82 -15.32 3.72
C ALA A 99 -1.17 -14.02 4.20
N ALA A 100 -1.95 -13.05 4.71
CA ALA A 100 -1.42 -11.83 5.30
C ALA A 100 -0.51 -12.15 6.50
N LYS A 101 -0.97 -13.00 7.43
CA LYS A 101 -0.18 -13.41 8.60
C LYS A 101 1.17 -14.00 8.18
N SER A 102 1.19 -14.84 7.15
CA SER A 102 2.41 -15.44 6.59
C SER A 102 3.37 -14.38 6.03
N LEU A 103 2.86 -13.39 5.29
CA LEU A 103 3.69 -12.33 4.71
C LEU A 103 4.33 -11.44 5.78
N TYR A 104 3.61 -11.16 6.88
CA TYR A 104 4.08 -10.22 7.90
C TYR A 104 4.93 -10.87 9.03
N GLN A 105 5.13 -12.19 9.06
CA GLN A 105 5.78 -12.89 10.20
C GLN A 105 7.14 -12.31 10.61
N ASN A 106 7.96 -11.92 9.63
CA ASN A 106 9.32 -11.43 9.86
C ASN A 106 9.45 -9.90 9.65
N THR A 107 8.33 -9.18 9.74
CA THR A 107 8.32 -7.72 9.57
C THR A 107 8.27 -7.00 10.90
N LYS A 108 9.21 -6.08 11.10
CA LYS A 108 9.24 -5.16 12.24
C LYS A 108 9.56 -3.77 11.73
N GLY A 109 9.04 -2.74 12.39
CA GLY A 109 9.39 -1.39 12.03
C GLY A 109 8.77 -0.34 12.94
N THR A 110 9.43 0.81 12.97
CA THR A 110 8.98 2.03 13.65
C THR A 110 8.92 3.14 12.62
N ILE A 111 7.86 3.94 12.67
CA ILE A 111 7.66 5.08 11.79
C ILE A 111 7.26 6.29 12.62
N GLN A 112 7.86 7.44 12.30
CA GLN A 112 7.48 8.72 12.89
C GLN A 112 6.69 9.52 11.87
N ILE A 113 5.52 9.99 12.28
CA ILE A 113 4.59 10.72 11.42
C ILE A 113 4.27 12.05 12.09
N LYS A 114 4.47 13.14 11.36
CA LYS A 114 4.00 14.47 11.74
C LYS A 114 2.71 14.76 10.99
N ILE A 115 1.69 15.23 11.68
CA ILE A 115 0.46 15.67 11.04
C ILE A 115 0.44 17.19 11.06
N VAL A 116 0.25 17.81 9.89
CA VAL A 116 0.13 19.27 9.73
C VAL A 116 -1.23 19.56 9.11
N GLY A 117 -2.13 20.16 9.87
CA GLY A 117 -3.54 20.22 9.51
C GLY A 117 -4.10 18.80 9.31
N ALA A 118 -4.85 18.58 8.23
CA ALA A 118 -5.42 17.28 7.91
C ALA A 118 -4.49 16.35 7.10
N GLN A 119 -3.18 16.64 7.03
CA GLN A 119 -2.23 15.93 6.16
C GLN A 119 -1.11 15.22 6.94
N PRO A 120 -0.84 13.93 6.68
CA PRO A 120 0.24 13.19 7.33
C PRO A 120 1.56 13.29 6.55
N PHE A 121 2.67 13.46 7.26
CA PHE A 121 4.03 13.53 6.72
C PHE A 121 4.92 12.52 7.44
N ILE A 122 5.61 11.68 6.67
CA ILE A 122 6.55 10.71 7.23
C ILE A 122 7.87 11.42 7.53
N GLN A 123 8.30 11.43 8.79
CA GLN A 123 9.57 12.03 9.21
C GLN A 123 10.71 11.02 9.13
N SER A 124 10.48 9.79 9.58
CA SER A 124 11.49 8.74 9.58
C SER A 124 10.86 7.35 9.53
N ARG A 125 11.63 6.38 9.02
CA ARG A 125 11.27 4.98 8.92
C ARG A 125 12.46 4.14 9.33
N VAL A 126 12.24 3.20 10.24
CA VAL A 126 13.19 2.15 10.59
C VAL A 126 12.45 0.83 10.43
N ALA A 127 12.96 -0.06 9.58
CA ALA A 127 12.28 -1.30 9.24
C ALA A 127 13.26 -2.47 9.22
N THR A 128 12.76 -3.66 9.49
CA THR A 128 13.48 -4.93 9.37
C THR A 128 12.50 -5.97 8.81
N PRO A 129 12.78 -6.57 7.64
CA PRO A 129 13.88 -6.22 6.72
C PRO A 129 13.73 -4.79 6.17
N ASN A 130 14.81 -4.19 5.70
CA ASN A 130 14.75 -2.94 4.93
C ASN A 130 15.36 -3.19 3.55
N LEU A 131 14.52 -3.23 2.52
CA LEU A 131 14.94 -3.43 1.13
C LEU A 131 15.47 -2.15 0.49
N PHE A 132 15.30 -0.99 1.13
CA PHE A 132 15.91 0.24 0.66
C PHE A 132 17.42 0.24 0.95
N SER A 133 18.21 0.53 -0.07
CA SER A 133 19.65 0.74 0.01
C SER A 133 20.00 2.10 -0.58
N ASP A 134 20.53 3.01 0.23
CA ASP A 134 20.96 4.34 -0.22
C ASP A 134 22.09 4.25 -1.26
N LYS A 135 22.93 3.22 -1.15
CA LYS A 135 24.03 2.97 -2.07
C LYS A 135 23.56 2.61 -3.49
N LEU A 136 22.56 1.75 -3.59
CA LEU A 136 22.05 1.26 -4.88
C LEU A 136 20.91 2.13 -5.45
N GLY A 137 20.10 2.73 -4.58
CA GLY A 137 18.91 3.50 -4.97
C GLY A 137 19.05 5.02 -4.86
N GLY A 138 20.14 5.50 -4.24
CA GLY A 138 20.43 6.93 -4.11
C GLY A 138 21.13 7.49 -5.35
N PHE A 139 20.88 8.77 -5.64
CA PHE A 139 21.57 9.47 -6.72
C PHE A 139 23.03 9.83 -6.38
N SER A 140 23.40 9.79 -5.10
CA SER A 140 24.74 10.12 -4.63
C SER A 140 25.79 9.04 -4.94
N HIS A 141 25.37 7.79 -5.11
CA HIS A 141 26.24 6.63 -5.34
C HIS A 141 25.91 5.89 -6.64
N MET A 142 25.44 6.61 -7.67
CA MET A 142 25.00 6.04 -8.96
C MET A 142 26.02 5.12 -9.65
N GLN A 143 27.31 5.27 -9.35
CA GLN A 143 28.38 4.43 -9.90
C GLN A 143 28.30 2.96 -9.45
N GLU A 144 27.58 2.66 -8.36
CA GLU A 144 27.41 1.29 -7.85
C GLU A 144 26.39 0.47 -8.67
N TRP A 145 25.55 1.11 -9.49
CA TRP A 145 24.66 0.43 -10.44
C TRP A 145 25.30 0.44 -11.85
N PRO A 146 25.69 -0.72 -12.42
CA PRO A 146 26.30 -0.72 -13.74
C PRO A 146 25.24 -0.45 -14.82
N SER A 147 25.32 0.72 -15.46
CA SER A 147 24.31 1.22 -16.42
C SER A 147 24.04 0.30 -17.61
N GLN A 148 25.05 -0.49 -18.02
CA GLN A 148 24.95 -1.46 -19.11
C GLN A 148 23.89 -2.54 -18.85
N PHE A 149 23.64 -2.88 -17.56
CA PHE A 149 22.57 -3.81 -17.21
C PHE A 149 21.18 -3.22 -17.49
N SER A 150 21.00 -1.91 -17.38
CA SER A 150 19.73 -1.25 -17.68
C SER A 150 19.38 -1.36 -19.16
N GLU A 151 20.36 -1.15 -20.05
CA GLU A 151 20.17 -1.27 -21.50
C GLU A 151 19.77 -2.70 -21.90
N ALA A 152 20.50 -3.69 -21.38
CA ALA A 152 20.18 -5.10 -21.62
C ALA A 152 18.79 -5.48 -21.09
N LEU A 153 18.42 -5.00 -19.89
CA LEU A 153 17.10 -5.25 -19.29
C LEU A 153 15.96 -4.70 -20.18
N VAL A 154 16.09 -3.45 -20.63
CA VAL A 154 15.11 -2.83 -21.52
C VAL A 154 15.00 -3.59 -22.83
N PHE A 155 16.13 -4.00 -23.41
CA PHE A 155 16.16 -4.80 -24.63
C PHE A 155 15.42 -6.15 -24.46
N PHE A 156 15.70 -6.91 -23.40
CA PHE A 156 15.03 -8.19 -23.16
C PHE A 156 13.53 -8.04 -22.87
N GLN A 157 13.14 -7.01 -22.09
CA GLN A 157 11.72 -6.72 -21.85
C GLN A 157 10.99 -6.36 -23.16
N HIS A 158 11.63 -5.57 -24.02
CA HIS A 158 11.09 -5.24 -25.35
C HIS A 158 10.86 -6.50 -26.20
N LEU A 159 11.84 -7.42 -26.25
CA LEU A 159 11.70 -8.67 -27.01
C LEU A 159 10.55 -9.56 -26.52
N GLN A 160 10.30 -9.59 -25.21
CA GLN A 160 9.19 -10.37 -24.63
C GLN A 160 7.82 -9.82 -25.02
N HIS A 161 7.70 -8.51 -25.24
CA HIS A 161 6.45 -7.86 -25.63
C HIS A 161 6.26 -7.73 -27.15
N HIS A 162 7.34 -7.83 -27.93
CA HIS A 162 7.34 -7.65 -29.39
C HIS A 162 7.80 -8.89 -30.16
N SER A 163 7.41 -10.08 -29.71
CA SER A 163 7.69 -11.36 -30.39
C SER A 163 6.93 -11.55 -31.73
N GLN A 164 6.22 -10.53 -32.23
CA GLN A 164 5.66 -10.50 -33.57
C GLN A 164 6.26 -9.30 -34.32
N PRO A 165 6.79 -9.48 -35.54
CA PRO A 165 7.22 -8.35 -36.36
C PRO A 165 6.01 -7.42 -36.59
N PRO A 166 6.21 -6.10 -36.76
CA PRO A 166 5.11 -5.20 -37.06
C PRO A 166 4.40 -5.65 -38.34
N VAL A 167 3.13 -6.04 -38.22
CA VAL A 167 2.28 -6.37 -39.37
C VAL A 167 1.96 -5.05 -40.08
N ALA A 168 2.55 -4.84 -41.26
CA ALA A 168 2.16 -3.75 -42.13
C ALA A 168 0.72 -3.99 -42.62
N GLN A 169 -0.20 -3.09 -42.27
CA GLN A 169 -1.58 -3.11 -42.76
C GLN A 169 -1.77 -1.94 -43.72
N SER A 170 -2.05 -2.24 -44.99
CA SER A 170 -2.50 -1.25 -45.96
C SER A 170 -4.01 -1.05 -45.81
N LEU A 171 -4.43 0.19 -45.54
CA LEU A 171 -5.83 0.59 -45.54
C LEU A 171 -6.11 1.35 -46.84
N GLY A 172 -6.90 0.72 -47.72
CA GLY A 172 -7.47 1.38 -48.89
C GLY A 172 -8.73 2.12 -48.48
N VAL A 173 -8.72 3.45 -48.59
CA VAL A 173 -9.93 4.27 -48.45
C VAL A 173 -10.37 4.67 -49.86
N SER A 174 -11.60 4.32 -50.22
CA SER A 174 -12.32 4.90 -51.36
C SER A 174 -13.25 6.00 -50.82
N LEU A 175 -13.22 7.18 -51.44
CA LEU A 175 -14.20 8.24 -51.20
C LEU A 175 -15.50 7.93 -51.95
#